data_AF-A0A964DXF0-F1
#
_entry.id   AF-A0A964DXF0-F1
#
_cell.length_a   1.000
_cell.length_b   1.000
_cell.length_c   1.000
_cell.angle_alpha   90.00
_cell.angle_beta   90.00
_cell.angle_gamma   90.00
#
_symmetry.space_group_name_H-M   'P 1'
#
loop_
_entity.id
_entity.type
_entity.pdbx_description
1 polymer ?
#
loop_
_entity_poly.entity_id
_entity_poly.type
_entity_poly.pdbx_seq_one_letter_code
_entity_poly.pdbx_strand_id
1 'polypeptide(L)'
;MNNNAAQKLAGLLYGNILHRNADAEGYDFYVRSLSDEAMPLKTMIVEFYTCEEFCQKFVVNQTPNELGRNLLASFFNITDITITDVKAVTDSLIRQGLPAVVTDLVHDHRFFDRHGNLGVPRYAENAQIYS
;
A
#
# COMPACT_ATOMS: atom_id res chain seq x y z
N MET A 1 -11.74 17.36 -2.46
CA MET A 1 -12.60 16.15 -2.23
C MET A 1 -13.70 16.48 -1.21
N ASN A 2 -14.87 15.81 -1.16
CA ASN A 2 -15.84 16.06 -0.08
C ASN A 2 -15.46 15.35 1.24
N ASN A 3 -15.93 15.89 2.37
CA ASN A 3 -15.54 15.41 3.71
C ASN A 3 -15.89 13.92 3.94
N ASN A 4 -17.05 13.45 3.44
CA ASN A 4 -17.45 12.05 3.59
C ASN A 4 -16.50 11.09 2.84
N ALA A 5 -16.03 11.47 1.66
CA ALA A 5 -15.06 10.69 0.90
C ALA A 5 -13.68 10.71 1.58
N ALA A 6 -13.25 11.85 2.10
CA ALA A 6 -12.01 11.97 2.86
C ALA A 6 -12.02 11.09 4.12
N GLN A 7 -13.10 11.13 4.90
CA GLN A 7 -13.34 10.26 6.05
C GLN A 7 -13.25 8.78 5.69
N LYS A 8 -13.93 8.36 4.63
CA LYS A 8 -13.87 6.97 4.15
C LYS A 8 -12.45 6.55 3.79
N LEU A 9 -11.71 7.39 3.05
CA LEU A 9 -10.36 7.06 2.62
C LEU A 9 -9.36 7.02 3.78
N ALA A 10 -9.45 7.96 4.72
CA ALA A 10 -8.64 7.93 5.94
C ALA A 10 -8.87 6.61 6.70
N GLY A 11 -10.13 6.18 6.89
CA GLY A 11 -10.44 4.89 7.50
C GLY A 11 -9.87 3.71 6.71
N LEU A 12 -9.92 3.76 5.37
CA LEU A 12 -9.34 2.72 4.53
C LEU A 12 -7.82 2.67 4.61
N LEU A 13 -7.09 3.79 4.72
CA LEU A 13 -5.63 3.76 4.88
C LEU A 13 -5.21 2.93 6.10
N TYR A 14 -5.82 3.19 7.26
CA TYR A 14 -5.55 2.39 8.47
C TYR A 14 -6.05 0.95 8.35
N GLY A 15 -7.30 0.76 7.92
CA GLY A 15 -7.93 -0.55 7.91
C GLY A 15 -7.37 -1.50 6.86
N ASN A 16 -7.03 -0.99 5.68
CA ASN A 16 -6.53 -1.81 4.58
C ASN A 16 -5.01 -2.01 4.65
N ILE A 17 -4.23 -1.01 5.10
CA ILE A 17 -2.76 -1.08 5.05
C ILE A 17 -2.18 -1.54 6.40
N LEU A 18 -2.67 -1.00 7.52
CA LEU A 18 -2.14 -1.30 8.87
C LEU A 18 -2.96 -2.35 9.64
N HIS A 19 -4.07 -2.81 9.04
CA HIS A 19 -5.01 -3.78 9.61
C HIS A 19 -5.51 -3.40 11.01
N ARG A 20 -5.74 -2.11 11.23
CA ARG A 20 -6.28 -1.61 12.49
C ARG A 20 -7.24 -0.45 12.28
N ASN A 21 -7.95 -0.09 13.34
CA ASN A 21 -8.68 1.17 13.36
C ASN A 21 -7.70 2.34 13.50
N ALA A 22 -8.09 3.46 12.90
CA ALA A 22 -7.40 4.72 13.07
C ALA A 22 -7.51 5.19 14.53
N ASP A 23 -6.43 5.77 15.04
CA ASP A 23 -6.49 6.62 16.23
C ASP A 23 -7.13 7.97 15.87
N ALA A 24 -7.71 8.65 16.86
CA ALA A 24 -8.50 9.86 16.60
C ALA A 24 -7.64 10.99 15.98
N GLU A 25 -6.42 11.18 16.48
CA GLU A 25 -5.53 12.24 16.03
C GLU A 25 -5.06 12.02 14.59
N GLY A 26 -4.56 10.82 14.29
CA GLY A 26 -4.11 10.47 12.95
C GLY A 26 -5.26 10.44 11.94
N TYR A 27 -6.43 9.93 12.34
CA TYR A 27 -7.63 9.99 11.50
C TYR A 27 -7.97 11.42 11.10
N ASP A 28 -8.06 12.34 12.07
CA ASP A 28 -8.38 13.75 11.83
C ASP A 28 -7.33 14.42 10.93
N PHE A 29 -6.05 14.11 11.13
CA PHE A 29 -4.96 14.61 10.29
C PHE A 29 -5.14 14.21 8.82
N TYR A 30 -5.36 12.92 8.53
CA TYR A 30 -5.51 12.45 7.14
C TYR A 30 -6.83 12.90 6.51
N VAL A 31 -7.92 13.02 7.29
CA VAL A 31 -9.19 13.59 6.79
C VAL A 31 -9.00 15.03 6.32
N ARG A 32 -8.32 15.87 7.10
CA ARG A 32 -8.03 17.26 6.71
C ARG A 32 -7.13 17.30 5.48
N SER A 33 -6.06 16.52 5.49
CA SER A 33 -5.10 16.48 4.39
C SER A 33 -5.72 16.05 3.05
N LEU A 34 -6.70 15.14 3.08
CA LEU A 34 -7.48 14.73 1.91
C LEU A 34 -8.54 15.75 1.50
N SER A 35 -9.20 16.40 2.47
CA SER A 35 -10.27 17.37 2.21
C SER A 35 -9.73 18.64 1.60
N ASP A 36 -8.61 19.13 2.15
CA ASP A 36 -7.94 20.36 1.74
C ASP A 36 -7.03 20.16 0.52
N GLU A 37 -6.94 18.92 0.02
CA GLU A 37 -6.05 18.51 -1.08
C GLU A 37 -4.57 18.85 -0.81
N ALA A 38 -4.21 18.99 0.47
CA ALA A 38 -2.86 19.29 0.92
C ALA A 38 -1.88 18.14 0.63
N MET A 39 -2.39 16.89 0.57
CA MET A 39 -1.60 15.73 0.23
C MET A 39 -2.39 14.76 -0.68
N PRO A 40 -1.82 14.33 -1.82
CA PRO A 40 -2.45 13.33 -2.68
C PRO A 40 -2.61 11.97 -1.99
N LEU A 41 -3.70 11.26 -2.26
CA LEU A 41 -3.96 9.92 -1.71
C LEU A 41 -2.80 8.94 -1.98
N LYS A 42 -2.18 9.01 -3.17
CA LYS A 42 -1.04 8.14 -3.52
C LYS A 42 0.17 8.39 -2.62
N THR A 43 0.43 9.64 -2.25
CA THR A 43 1.48 9.99 -1.29
C THR A 43 1.18 9.40 0.08
N MET A 44 -0.06 9.49 0.55
CA MET A 44 -0.47 8.87 1.81
C MET A 44 -0.31 7.35 1.79
N ILE A 45 -0.65 6.68 0.67
CA ILE A 45 -0.41 5.24 0.53
C ILE A 45 1.07 4.92 0.71
N VAL A 46 1.97 5.71 0.08
CA VAL A 46 3.42 5.53 0.26
C VAL A 46 3.82 5.73 1.72
N GLU A 47 3.33 6.77 2.40
CA GLU A 47 3.62 7.02 3.82
C GLU A 47 3.16 5.85 4.70
N PHE A 48 1.97 5.31 4.47
CA PHE A 48 1.44 4.18 5.25
C PHE A 48 2.24 2.89 5.04
N TYR A 49 2.69 2.60 3.82
CA TYR A 49 3.51 1.42 3.53
C TYR A 49 4.97 1.57 3.96
N THR A 50 5.41 2.77 4.33
CA THR A 50 6.81 3.05 4.69
C THR A 50 6.99 3.51 6.13
N CYS A 51 5.89 3.71 6.87
CA CYS A 51 5.95 4.09 8.26
C CYS A 51 6.54 2.96 9.14
N GLU A 52 7.00 3.35 10.33
CA GLU A 52 7.57 2.43 11.30
C GLU A 52 6.59 1.31 11.68
N GLU A 53 5.31 1.62 11.87
CA GLU A 53 4.29 0.63 12.24
C GLU A 53 4.14 -0.46 11.17
N PHE A 54 4.09 -0.07 9.89
CA PHE A 54 4.03 -1.04 8.79
C PHE A 54 5.29 -1.90 8.74
N CYS A 55 6.46 -1.27 8.86
CA CYS A 55 7.74 -1.98 8.86
C CYS A 55 7.81 -3.02 9.99
N GLN A 56 7.45 -2.62 11.22
CA GLN A 56 7.45 -3.49 12.39
C GLN A 56 6.46 -4.66 12.24
N LYS A 57 5.25 -4.40 11.73
CA LYS A 57 4.22 -5.44 11.56
C LYS A 57 4.54 -6.41 10.43
N PHE A 58 4.98 -5.91 9.29
CA PHE A 58 4.92 -6.66 8.03
C PHE A 58 6.25 -6.82 7.30
N VAL A 59 7.30 -6.08 7.67
CA VAL A 59 8.58 -6.10 6.95
C VAL A 59 9.66 -6.84 7.73
N VAL A 60 9.82 -6.55 9.03
CA VAL A 60 10.94 -7.03 9.85
C VAL A 60 11.08 -8.56 9.84
N ASN A 61 9.98 -9.29 9.74
CA ASN A 61 9.96 -10.76 9.79
C ASN A 61 9.75 -11.42 8.41
N GLN A 62 9.86 -10.68 7.31
CA GLN A 62 9.67 -11.20 5.95
C GLN A 62 10.97 -11.18 5.15
N THR A 63 11.16 -12.20 4.33
CA THR A 63 12.19 -12.16 3.28
C THR A 63 11.81 -11.16 2.18
N PRO A 64 12.78 -10.62 1.43
CA PRO A 64 12.49 -9.74 0.30
C PRO A 64 11.58 -10.36 -0.78
N ASN A 65 11.61 -11.68 -0.95
CA ASN A 65 10.70 -12.40 -1.87
C ASN A 65 9.26 -12.44 -1.35
N GLU A 66 9.09 -12.72 -0.06
CA GLU A 66 7.76 -12.74 0.57
C GLU A 66 7.13 -11.35 0.55
N LEU A 67 7.91 -10.32 0.89
CA LEU A 67 7.46 -8.93 0.83
C LEU A 67 7.11 -8.53 -0.60
N GLY A 68 7.97 -8.82 -1.58
CA GLY A 68 7.70 -8.48 -2.99
C GLY A 68 6.40 -9.12 -3.51
N ARG A 69 6.16 -10.38 -3.16
CA ARG A 69 4.93 -11.09 -3.48
C ARG A 69 3.71 -10.49 -2.79
N ASN A 70 3.80 -10.19 -1.49
CA ASN A 70 2.71 -9.60 -0.73
C ASN A 70 2.35 -8.21 -1.28
N LEU A 71 3.33 -7.39 -1.66
CA LEU A 71 3.11 -6.10 -2.32
C LEU A 71 2.37 -6.28 -3.66
N LEU A 72 2.79 -7.22 -4.51
CA LEU A 72 2.11 -7.49 -5.78
C LEU A 72 0.65 -7.91 -5.58
N ALA A 73 0.39 -8.81 -4.62
CA ALA A 73 -0.96 -9.22 -4.27
C ALA A 73 -1.81 -8.03 -3.78
N SER A 74 -1.21 -7.15 -2.97
CA SER A 74 -1.88 -6.00 -2.36
C SER A 74 -2.28 -4.93 -3.38
N PHE A 75 -1.36 -4.60 -4.30
CA PHE A 75 -1.52 -3.48 -5.24
C PHE A 75 -2.28 -3.85 -6.51
N PHE A 76 -2.31 -5.13 -6.88
CA PHE A 76 -2.96 -5.56 -8.12
C PHE A 76 -4.09 -6.57 -7.92
N ASN A 77 -4.33 -7.00 -6.68
CA ASN A 77 -5.33 -8.01 -6.33
C ASN A 77 -5.25 -9.25 -7.25
N ILE A 78 -4.02 -9.67 -7.56
CA ILE A 78 -3.74 -10.82 -8.42
C ILE A 78 -3.38 -12.02 -7.55
N THR A 79 -3.98 -13.16 -7.87
CA THR A 79 -3.64 -14.46 -7.27
C THR A 79 -2.53 -15.17 -8.03
N ASP A 80 -2.40 -14.89 -9.33
CA ASP A 80 -1.48 -15.58 -10.23
C ASP A 80 -0.18 -14.78 -10.35
N ILE A 81 0.54 -14.64 -9.24
CA ILE A 81 1.83 -13.94 -9.20
C ILE A 81 2.91 -14.89 -9.71
N THR A 82 3.62 -14.49 -10.76
CA THR A 82 4.70 -15.30 -11.31
C THR A 82 6.02 -15.10 -10.56
N ILE A 83 6.93 -16.07 -10.65
CA ILE A 83 8.30 -15.94 -10.10
C ILE A 83 9.04 -14.75 -10.71
N THR A 84 8.81 -14.46 -11.99
CA THR A 84 9.42 -13.31 -12.68
C THR A 84 8.96 -11.98 -12.08
N ASP A 85 7.68 -11.84 -11.76
CA ASP A 85 7.15 -10.63 -11.12
C ASP A 85 7.75 -10.43 -9.73
N VAL A 86 7.78 -11.49 -8.92
CA VAL A 86 8.38 -11.45 -7.58
C VAL A 86 9.85 -11.06 -7.69
N LYS A 87 10.61 -11.68 -8.60
CA LYS A 87 12.02 -11.36 -8.81
C LYS A 87 12.22 -9.89 -9.18
N ALA A 88 11.41 -9.34 -10.09
CA ALA A 88 11.53 -7.95 -10.49
C ALA A 88 11.30 -6.98 -9.32
N VAL A 89 10.26 -7.22 -8.52
CA VAL A 89 9.97 -6.40 -7.33
C VAL A 89 11.04 -6.56 -6.27
N THR A 90 11.49 -7.79 -5.99
CA THR A 90 12.55 -8.06 -5.02
C THR A 90 13.88 -7.43 -5.42
N ASP A 91 14.26 -7.53 -6.70
CA ASP A 91 15.46 -6.86 -7.22
C ASP A 91 15.37 -5.34 -7.05
N SER A 92 14.17 -4.76 -7.10
CA SER A 92 13.93 -3.34 -6.85
C SER A 92 13.97 -3.01 -5.35
N LEU A 93 13.35 -3.83 -4.49
CA LEU A 93 13.39 -3.68 -3.02
C LEU A 93 14.83 -3.66 -2.51
N ILE A 94 15.68 -4.56 -3.00
CA ILE A 94 17.09 -4.65 -2.60
C ILE A 94 17.89 -3.41 -3.05
N ARG A 95 17.61 -2.90 -4.26
CA ARG A 95 18.39 -1.80 -4.86
C ARG A 95 17.93 -0.41 -4.42
N GLN A 96 16.64 -0.23 -4.21
CA GLN A 96 16.01 1.09 -4.07
C GLN A 96 15.24 1.25 -2.74
N GLY A 97 14.99 0.14 -2.05
CA GLY A 97 14.21 0.14 -0.81
C GLY A 97 12.69 0.19 -1.03
N LEU A 98 11.97 0.00 0.07
CA LEU A 98 10.50 -0.05 0.08
C LEU A 98 9.82 1.22 -0.43
N PRO A 99 10.27 2.45 -0.08
CA PRO A 99 9.59 3.67 -0.55
C PRO A 99 9.55 3.81 -2.07
N ALA A 100 10.66 3.51 -2.74
CA ALA A 100 10.73 3.57 -4.20
C ALA A 100 9.80 2.54 -4.85
N VAL A 101 9.83 1.30 -4.35
CA VAL A 101 8.96 0.21 -4.86
C VAL A 101 7.49 0.53 -4.70
N VAL A 102 7.07 1.04 -3.54
CA VAL A 102 5.66 1.39 -3.31
C VAL A 102 5.24 2.57 -4.19
N THR A 103 6.14 3.53 -4.39
CA THR A 103 5.93 4.64 -5.32
C THR A 103 5.71 4.12 -6.74
N ASP A 104 6.54 3.19 -7.22
CA ASP A 104 6.37 2.60 -8.55
C ASP A 104 5.02 1.86 -8.66
N LEU A 105 4.68 1.04 -7.66
CA LEU A 105 3.45 0.26 -7.66
C LEU A 105 2.17 1.12 -7.67
N VAL A 106 2.13 2.23 -6.92
CA VAL A 106 0.96 3.12 -6.88
C VAL A 106 0.81 3.97 -8.16
N HIS A 107 1.88 4.08 -8.96
CA HIS A 107 1.88 4.78 -10.24
C HIS A 107 1.74 3.83 -11.45
N ASP A 108 1.79 2.52 -11.23
CA ASP A 108 1.54 1.52 -12.27
C ASP A 108 0.10 1.65 -12.79
N HIS A 109 -0.09 1.60 -14.12
CA HIS A 109 -1.41 1.66 -14.75
C HIS A 109 -2.35 0.55 -14.23
N ARG A 110 -1.81 -0.64 -13.92
CA ARG A 110 -2.57 -1.76 -13.36
C ARG A 110 -3.18 -1.41 -12.01
N PHE A 111 -2.54 -0.53 -11.23
CA PHE A 111 -3.12 -0.05 -9.99
C PHE A 111 -4.41 0.72 -10.27
N PHE A 112 -4.39 1.63 -11.25
CA PHE A 112 -5.58 2.39 -11.64
C PHE A 112 -6.69 1.46 -12.16
N ASP A 113 -6.36 0.47 -12.99
CA ASP A 113 -7.35 -0.48 -13.51
C ASP A 113 -8.05 -1.29 -12.41
N ARG A 114 -7.35 -1.53 -11.30
CA ARG A 114 -7.86 -2.32 -10.16
C ARG A 114 -8.55 -1.49 -9.10
N HIS A 115 -8.00 -0.34 -8.77
CA HIS A 115 -8.37 0.46 -7.62
C HIS A 115 -9.08 1.78 -8.01
N GLY A 116 -8.95 2.21 -9.26
CA GLY A 116 -9.39 3.54 -9.71
C GLY A 116 -8.58 4.67 -9.08
N ASN A 117 -9.04 5.91 -9.28
CA ASN A 117 -8.34 7.10 -8.78
C ASN A 117 -8.34 7.27 -7.25
N LEU A 118 -9.28 6.61 -6.56
CA LEU A 118 -9.48 6.76 -5.12
C LEU A 118 -9.36 5.42 -4.37
N GLY A 119 -8.80 4.39 -4.99
CA GLY A 119 -8.67 3.11 -4.31
C GLY A 119 -7.46 3.07 -3.39
N VAL A 120 -7.65 2.39 -2.25
CA VAL A 120 -6.61 2.12 -1.27
C VAL A 120 -6.35 0.62 -1.26
N PRO A 121 -5.12 0.16 -1.58
CA PRO A 121 -4.82 -1.26 -1.63
C PRO A 121 -4.94 -1.88 -0.23
N ARG A 122 -5.41 -3.12 -0.18
CA ARG A 122 -5.43 -3.92 1.04
C ARG A 122 -4.16 -4.73 1.11
N TYR A 123 -3.37 -4.51 2.15
CA TYR A 123 -2.16 -5.30 2.35
C TYR A 123 -2.55 -6.77 2.54
N ALA A 124 -1.96 -7.63 1.72
CA ALA A 124 -2.18 -9.07 1.69
C ALA A 124 -0.98 -9.77 2.30
N GLU A 125 -1.22 -10.56 3.34
CA GLU A 125 -0.20 -11.42 3.96
C GLU A 125 -0.26 -12.83 3.36
N ASN A 126 0.90 -13.48 3.24
CA ASN A 126 1.02 -14.87 2.84
C ASN A 126 0.37 -15.21 1.48
N ALA A 127 0.42 -14.29 0.52
CA ALA A 127 -0.11 -14.56 -0.82
C ALA A 127 0.56 -15.80 -1.43
N GLN A 128 -0.19 -16.71 -2.04
CA GLN A 128 0.37 -17.95 -2.60
C GLN A 128 1.01 -17.70 -3.98
N ILE A 129 2.07 -18.44 -4.31
CA ILE A 129 2.62 -18.51 -5.67
C ILE A 129 2.06 -19.77 -6.31
N TYR A 130 1.45 -19.64 -7.48
CA TYR A 130 1.08 -20.80 -8.29
C TYR A 130 2.19 -21.06 -9.31
N SER A 131 2.68 -22.29 -9.35
CA SER A 131 3.71 -22.80 -10.26
C SER A 131 3.15 -23.18 -11.63
#